data_AF-A0A660QCM0-F1
#
_entry.id   AF-A0A660QCM0-F1
#
_cell.length_a   1.000
_cell.length_b   1.000
_cell.length_c   1.000
_cell.angle_alpha   90.00
_cell.angle_beta   90.00
_cell.angle_gamma   90.00
#
_symmetry.space_group_name_H-M   'P 1'
#
loop_
_entity.id
_entity.type
_entity.pdbx_description
1 polymer ?
#
loop_
_entity_poly.entity_id
_entity_poly.type
_entity_poly.pdbx_seq_one_letter_code
_entity_poly.pdbx_strand_id
1 'polypeptide(L)'
;MSKKGILIAMLLATIVVLTLGDVVDPSANGHYFVSGGPWAFRWNPAGLMRNEVRQLLVSNILRFGSSNMRGFSVALVQPAVDSFAGVIEFSSDFSDLGTERLSFVYGFAGKSGDVDLGLNLGVEKIDDDDFSIFLDVGATGRFSGLEYVYYSVAVRKFRVYSTLSDLT
;
A
#
# COMPACT_ATOMS: atom_id res chain seq x y z
N MET A 1 -36.78 -4.61 -14.62
CA MET A 1 -35.76 -5.35 -13.84
C MET A 1 -36.18 -5.33 -12.37
N SER A 2 -36.24 -6.48 -11.68
CA SER A 2 -36.65 -6.50 -10.26
C SER A 2 -35.57 -5.86 -9.37
N LYS A 3 -35.95 -5.27 -8.23
CA LYS A 3 -35.00 -4.68 -7.27
C LYS A 3 -33.91 -5.68 -6.83
N LYS A 4 -34.25 -6.97 -6.77
CA LYS A 4 -33.32 -8.08 -6.50
C LYS A 4 -32.31 -8.28 -7.64
N GLY A 5 -32.75 -8.15 -8.89
CA GLY A 5 -31.88 -8.25 -10.07
C GLY A 5 -30.87 -7.09 -10.18
N ILE A 6 -31.25 -5.89 -9.75
CA ILE A 6 -30.33 -4.74 -9.66
C ILE A 6 -29.25 -5.01 -8.60
N LEU A 7 -29.65 -5.53 -7.43
CA LEU A 7 -28.71 -5.83 -6.35
C LEU A 7 -27.68 -6.89 -6.77
N ILE A 8 -28.13 -7.93 -7.47
CA ILE A 8 -27.27 -9.00 -7.98
C ILE A 8 -26.33 -8.47 -9.07
N ALA A 9 -26.81 -7.61 -9.96
CA ALA A 9 -25.99 -6.99 -10.99
C ALA A 9 -24.93 -6.04 -10.41
N MET A 10 -25.27 -5.28 -9.35
CA MET A 10 -24.30 -4.46 -8.63
C MET A 10 -23.26 -5.31 -7.90
N LEU A 11 -23.67 -6.41 -7.27
CA LEU A 11 -22.76 -7.33 -6.60
C LEU A 11 -21.80 -7.98 -7.62
N LEU A 12 -22.31 -8.44 -8.75
CA LEU A 12 -21.51 -8.99 -9.85
C LEU A 12 -20.59 -7.95 -10.47
N ALA A 13 -21.05 -6.72 -10.70
CA ALA A 13 -20.19 -5.65 -11.20
C ALA A 13 -19.07 -5.31 -10.20
N THR A 14 -19.37 -5.33 -8.90
CA THR A 14 -18.37 -5.13 -7.85
C THR A 14 -17.36 -6.28 -7.84
N ILE A 15 -17.82 -7.53 -7.91
CA ILE A 15 -16.95 -8.70 -8.00
C ILE A 15 -16.10 -8.65 -9.26
N VAL A 16 -16.67 -8.30 -10.42
CA VAL A 16 -15.96 -8.19 -11.70
C VAL A 16 -14.89 -7.09 -11.65
N VAL A 17 -15.21 -5.93 -11.07
CA VAL A 17 -14.23 -4.84 -10.83
C VAL A 17 -13.14 -5.27 -9.84
N LEU A 18 -13.49 -6.06 -8.81
CA LEU A 18 -12.53 -6.63 -7.86
C LEU A 18 -11.66 -7.74 -8.47
N THR A 19 -12.15 -8.48 -9.47
CA THR A 19 -11.38 -9.55 -10.14
C THR A 19 -10.57 -9.07 -11.34
N LEU A 20 -10.90 -7.91 -11.91
CA LEU A 20 -10.14 -7.26 -12.99
C LEU A 20 -9.15 -6.22 -12.46
N GLY A 21 -9.22 -5.86 -11.18
CA GLY A 21 -8.17 -5.12 -10.49
C GLY A 21 -7.07 -6.09 -10.09
N ASP A 22 -5.96 -6.07 -10.83
CA ASP A 22 -4.66 -6.71 -10.56
C ASP A 22 -4.69 -7.90 -9.59
N VAL A 23 -4.69 -9.09 -10.19
CA VAL A 23 -4.39 -10.37 -9.53
C VAL A 23 -3.12 -10.20 -8.69
N VAL A 24 -3.29 -10.17 -7.37
CA VAL A 24 -2.20 -10.37 -6.41
C VAL A 24 -1.86 -11.86 -6.46
N ASP A 25 -0.71 -12.18 -7.05
CA ASP A 25 -0.14 -13.53 -7.09
C ASP A 25 0.04 -14.08 -5.67
N PRO A 26 -0.59 -15.23 -5.32
CA PRO A 26 -0.51 -15.84 -4.00
C PRO A 26 0.66 -16.85 -3.86
N SER A 27 1.47 -17.06 -4.88
CA SER A 27 2.50 -18.13 -4.92
C SER A 27 3.95 -17.65 -4.88
N ALA A 28 4.18 -16.37 -5.17
CA ALA A 28 5.41 -15.69 -4.81
C ALA A 28 5.06 -14.69 -3.70
N ASN A 29 6.04 -14.32 -2.86
CA ASN A 29 6.02 -13.05 -2.15
C ASN A 29 5.91 -11.93 -3.21
N GLY A 30 4.70 -11.67 -3.73
CA GLY A 30 4.34 -10.97 -5.00
C GLY A 30 4.83 -9.54 -5.09
N HIS A 31 6.15 -9.39 -4.98
CA HIS A 31 6.92 -8.17 -4.90
C HIS A 31 7.61 -8.04 -6.23
N TYR A 32 6.83 -7.80 -7.28
CA TYR A 32 7.36 -6.85 -8.23
C TYR A 32 7.59 -5.56 -7.45
N PHE A 33 8.80 -5.00 -7.49
CA PHE A 33 9.02 -3.60 -7.20
C PHE A 33 8.21 -2.82 -8.23
N VAL A 34 6.88 -2.79 -8.08
CA VAL A 34 6.00 -2.13 -9.03
C VAL A 34 6.36 -0.66 -8.89
N SER A 35 7.07 -0.17 -9.90
CA SER A 35 7.59 1.18 -9.90
C SER A 35 6.45 2.21 -10.07
N GLY A 36 5.19 1.77 -10.21
CA GLY A 36 3.98 2.59 -10.26
C GLY A 36 2.71 1.78 -9.95
N GLY A 37 1.57 2.45 -10.05
CA GLY A 37 0.24 1.88 -9.77
C GLY A 37 -0.38 2.37 -8.45
N PRO A 38 -1.70 2.17 -8.27
CA PRO A 38 -2.45 2.75 -7.15
C PRO A 38 -1.89 2.40 -5.77
N TRP A 39 -1.38 1.18 -5.62
CA TRP A 39 -0.85 0.64 -4.37
C TRP A 39 0.68 0.69 -4.26
N ALA A 40 1.38 1.34 -5.20
CA ALA A 40 2.85 1.35 -5.24
C ALA A 40 3.47 1.93 -3.95
N PHE A 41 2.78 2.87 -3.30
CA PHE A 41 3.20 3.51 -2.06
C PHE A 41 3.44 2.54 -0.90
N ARG A 42 2.79 1.36 -0.92
CA ARG A 42 3.01 0.29 0.06
C ARG A 42 4.39 -0.37 -0.08
N TRP A 43 5.00 -0.28 -1.25
CA TRP A 43 6.30 -0.91 -1.55
C TRP A 43 7.42 0.12 -1.67
N ASN A 44 7.16 1.19 -2.40
CA ASN A 44 8.07 2.32 -2.56
C ASN A 44 7.23 3.60 -2.59
N PRO A 45 7.36 4.50 -1.60
CA PRO A 45 6.58 5.74 -1.57
C PRO A 45 6.80 6.61 -2.82
N ALA A 46 7.97 6.56 -3.46
CA ALA A 46 8.23 7.27 -4.72
C ALA A 46 7.28 6.85 -5.85
N GLY A 47 6.74 5.62 -5.80
CA GLY A 47 5.76 5.12 -6.78
C GLY A 47 4.45 5.92 -6.82
N LEU A 48 4.15 6.74 -5.80
CA LEU A 48 3.02 7.67 -5.81
C LEU A 48 3.06 8.65 -6.98
N MET A 49 4.26 9.03 -7.43
CA MET A 49 4.46 9.96 -8.54
C MET A 49 3.93 9.45 -9.87
N ARG A 50 3.62 8.15 -9.97
CA ARG A 50 3.08 7.53 -11.19
C ARG A 50 1.57 7.40 -11.19
N ASN A 51 0.88 7.83 -10.13
CA ASN A 51 -0.56 7.88 -10.11
C ASN A 51 -1.05 9.13 -10.86
N GLU A 52 -1.95 8.91 -11.82
CA GLU A 52 -2.46 9.97 -12.70
C GLU A 52 -3.80 10.54 -12.21
N VAL A 53 -4.51 9.80 -11.36
CA VAL A 53 -5.87 10.13 -10.93
C VAL A 53 -6.02 10.02 -9.41
N ARG A 54 -6.91 10.85 -8.86
CA ARG A 54 -7.31 10.75 -7.45
C ARG A 54 -8.18 9.51 -7.28
N GLN A 55 -7.83 8.68 -6.29
CA GLN A 55 -8.48 7.39 -6.09
C GLN A 55 -8.76 7.14 -4.62
N LEU A 56 -9.94 6.58 -4.34
CA LEU A 56 -10.23 5.91 -3.08
C LEU A 56 -10.04 4.41 -3.31
N LEU A 57 -9.06 3.82 -2.64
CA LEU A 57 -8.71 2.43 -2.75
C LEU A 57 -9.23 1.68 -1.53
N VAL A 58 -9.85 0.53 -1.76
CA VAL A 58 -10.33 -0.36 -0.70
C VAL A 58 -9.80 -1.75 -1.02
N SER A 59 -9.18 -2.40 -0.05
CA SER A 59 -8.66 -3.75 -0.20
C SER A 59 -9.01 -4.59 1.02
N ASN A 60 -9.48 -5.81 0.73
CA ASN A 60 -9.65 -6.87 1.70
C ASN A 60 -8.77 -8.04 1.27
N ILE A 61 -8.00 -8.58 2.20
CA ILE A 61 -7.05 -9.67 1.97
C ILE A 61 -7.46 -10.82 2.88
N LEU A 62 -7.60 -12.01 2.32
CA LEU A 62 -7.79 -13.24 3.07
C LEU A 62 -6.65 -14.19 2.69
N ARG A 63 -5.84 -14.58 3.67
CA ARG A 63 -4.76 -15.56 3.49
C ARG A 63 -5.09 -16.80 4.29
N PHE A 64 -5.20 -17.92 3.59
CA PHE A 64 -5.44 -19.22 4.19
C PHE A 64 -4.12 -19.96 4.37
N GLY A 65 -3.91 -20.55 5.55
CA GLY A 65 -2.66 -21.24 5.89
C GLY A 65 -2.75 -21.94 7.24
N SER A 66 -1.60 -22.28 7.83
CA SER A 66 -1.53 -22.80 9.20
C SER A 66 -2.06 -21.81 10.25
N SER A 67 -2.03 -20.53 9.94
CA SER A 67 -2.72 -19.45 10.63
C SER A 67 -3.41 -18.58 9.58
N ASN A 68 -4.74 -18.43 9.63
CA ASN A 68 -5.39 -17.54 8.68
C ASN A 68 -5.12 -16.09 9.06
N MET A 69 -5.00 -15.24 8.05
CA MET A 69 -4.89 -13.79 8.21
C MET A 69 -5.96 -13.09 7.40
N ARG A 70 -6.54 -12.03 7.97
CA ARG A 70 -7.52 -11.16 7.33
C ARG A 70 -7.01 -9.73 7.41
N GLY A 71 -6.86 -9.10 6.27
CA GLY A 71 -6.47 -7.69 6.14
C GLY A 71 -7.62 -6.87 5.59
N PHE A 72 -7.80 -5.66 6.09
CA PHE A 72 -8.66 -4.65 5.50
C PHE A 72 -7.90 -3.33 5.43
N SER A 73 -8.14 -2.56 4.37
CA SER A 73 -7.45 -1.29 4.17
C SER A 73 -8.24 -0.34 3.31
N VAL A 74 -8.14 0.94 3.62
CA VAL A 74 -8.69 2.05 2.85
C VAL A 74 -7.60 3.08 2.67
N ALA A 75 -7.38 3.51 1.43
CA ALA A 75 -6.40 4.55 1.12
C ALA A 75 -7.00 5.62 0.21
N LEU A 76 -6.69 6.88 0.48
CA LEU A 76 -6.96 8.00 -0.40
C LEU A 76 -5.65 8.42 -1.05
N VAL A 77 -5.55 8.22 -2.37
CA VAL A 77 -4.38 8.59 -3.15
C VAL A 77 -4.66 9.89 -3.90
N GLN A 78 -3.77 10.86 -3.71
CA GLN A 78 -3.71 12.10 -4.45
C GLN A 78 -2.59 12.00 -5.51
N PRO A 79 -2.91 12.11 -6.81
CA PRO A 79 -1.90 12.10 -7.87
C PRO A 79 -1.02 13.34 -7.81
N ALA A 80 0.07 13.30 -8.56
CA ALA A 80 1.01 14.41 -8.64
C ALA A 80 0.34 15.69 -9.17
N VAL A 81 0.14 16.68 -8.30
CA VAL A 81 -0.25 18.05 -8.65
C VAL A 81 0.96 18.93 -8.32
N ASP A 82 1.44 19.72 -9.28
CA ASP A 82 2.63 20.55 -9.13
C ASP A 82 3.88 19.78 -8.65
N SER A 83 4.05 18.55 -9.16
CA SER A 83 5.15 17.63 -8.80
C SER A 83 5.09 17.04 -7.39
N PHE A 84 3.95 17.10 -6.70
CA PHE A 84 3.75 16.47 -5.40
C PHE A 84 2.54 15.53 -5.41
N ALA A 85 2.76 14.28 -5.01
CA ALA A 85 1.73 13.26 -4.81
C ALA A 85 1.61 12.92 -3.32
N GLY A 86 0.47 12.37 -2.89
CA GLY A 86 0.21 12.07 -1.49
C GLY A 86 -0.71 10.88 -1.28
N VAL A 87 -0.66 10.30 -0.08
CA VAL A 87 -1.54 9.22 0.33
C VAL A 87 -1.86 9.29 1.82
N ILE A 88 -3.09 8.94 2.16
CA ILE A 88 -3.49 8.60 3.52
C ILE A 88 -4.06 7.19 3.48
N GLU A 89 -3.57 6.29 4.33
CA GLU A 89 -4.05 4.92 4.44
C GLU A 89 -4.37 4.57 5.89
N PHE A 90 -5.49 3.86 6.08
CA PHE A 90 -5.81 3.12 7.28
C PHE A 90 -5.86 1.63 6.93
N SER A 91 -5.21 0.79 7.72
CA SER A 91 -5.26 -0.66 7.54
C SER A 91 -5.37 -1.40 8.88
N SER A 92 -5.94 -2.59 8.80
CA SER A 92 -6.12 -3.49 9.93
C SER A 92 -5.82 -4.91 9.49
N ASP A 93 -4.95 -5.62 10.21
CA ASP A 93 -4.68 -7.04 10.02
C ASP A 93 -5.09 -7.83 11.26
N PHE A 94 -5.80 -8.94 11.07
CA PHE A 94 -6.25 -9.85 12.11
C PHE A 94 -5.71 -11.24 11.82
N SER A 95 -5.14 -11.91 12.82
CA SER A 95 -4.70 -13.29 12.72
C SER A 95 -5.52 -14.22 13.62
N ASP A 96 -5.65 -15.48 13.23
CA ASP A 96 -6.29 -16.50 14.06
C ASP A 96 -5.55 -16.75 15.40
N LEU A 97 -4.31 -16.26 15.53
CA LEU A 97 -3.50 -16.34 16.74
C LEU A 97 -3.81 -15.20 17.75
N GLY A 98 -4.80 -14.37 17.45
CA GLY A 98 -5.22 -13.26 18.32
C GLY A 98 -4.40 -11.98 18.14
N THR A 99 -3.39 -11.97 17.26
CA THR A 99 -2.66 -10.74 16.96
C THR A 99 -3.51 -9.83 16.08
N GLU A 100 -3.69 -8.59 16.52
CA GLU A 100 -4.37 -7.53 15.80
C GLU A 100 -3.40 -6.37 15.53
N ARG A 101 -3.34 -5.90 14.29
CA ARG A 101 -2.53 -4.74 13.92
C ARG A 101 -3.42 -3.69 13.30
N LEU A 102 -3.40 -2.49 13.86
CA LEU A 102 -4.00 -1.29 13.26
C LEU A 102 -2.88 -0.37 12.80
N SER A 103 -2.95 0.12 11.57
CA SER A 103 -1.93 0.98 10.99
C SER A 103 -2.54 2.20 10.32
N PHE A 104 -1.90 3.33 10.53
CA PHE A 104 -2.14 4.57 9.82
C PHE A 104 -0.88 4.98 9.09
N VAL A 105 -1.00 5.33 7.82
CA VAL A 105 0.11 5.81 7.00
C VAL A 105 -0.26 7.12 6.34
N TYR A 106 0.62 8.11 6.46
CA TYR A 106 0.60 9.33 5.68
C TYR A 106 1.86 9.41 4.84
N GLY A 107 1.70 9.48 3.53
CA GLY A 107 2.81 9.49 2.59
C GLY A 107 2.76 10.66 1.65
N PHE A 108 3.94 11.09 1.20
CA PHE A 108 4.10 12.06 0.14
C PHE A 108 5.27 11.66 -0.76
N ALA A 109 5.19 12.09 -2.02
CA ALA A 109 6.25 11.91 -2.99
C ALA A 109 6.39 13.14 -3.86
N GLY A 110 7.59 13.34 -4.41
CA GLY A 110 7.90 14.43 -5.31
C GLY A 110 9.01 14.09 -6.28
N LYS A 111 9.28 14.99 -7.23
CA LYS A 111 10.38 14.85 -8.19
C LYS A 111 11.62 15.64 -7.78
N SER A 112 12.78 15.05 -8.01
CA SER A 112 14.09 15.68 -7.96
C SER A 112 14.84 15.36 -9.26
N GLY A 113 14.68 16.20 -10.28
CA GLY A 113 15.17 15.91 -11.64
C GLY A 113 14.45 14.71 -12.25
N ASP A 114 15.21 13.73 -12.74
CA ASP A 114 14.68 12.48 -13.31
C ASP A 114 14.39 11.39 -12.27
N VAL A 115 14.47 11.74 -10.97
CA VAL A 115 14.28 10.82 -9.85
C VAL A 115 13.03 11.20 -9.09
N ASP A 116 12.11 10.25 -8.94
CA ASP A 116 11.00 10.32 -8.02
C ASP A 116 11.48 9.92 -6.62
N LEU A 117 11.14 10.71 -5.60
CA LEU A 117 11.46 10.46 -4.20
C LEU A 117 10.16 10.39 -3.41
N GLY A 118 10.11 9.56 -2.37
CA GLY A 118 8.94 9.49 -1.49
C GLY A 118 9.30 9.15 -0.07
N LEU A 119 8.39 9.54 0.83
CA LEU A 119 8.44 9.27 2.25
C LEU A 119 7.04 8.91 2.76
N ASN A 120 6.95 7.83 3.54
CA ASN A 120 5.79 7.54 4.36
C ASN A 120 6.15 7.71 5.83
N LEU A 121 5.26 8.34 6.59
CA LEU A 121 5.21 8.26 8.03
C LEU A 121 4.08 7.31 8.41
N GLY A 122 4.43 6.27 9.14
CA GLY A 122 3.49 5.26 9.59
C GLY A 122 3.45 5.12 11.09
N VAL A 123 2.28 4.77 11.58
CA VAL A 123 1.99 4.52 13.00
C VAL A 123 1.24 3.21 13.09
N GLU A 124 1.73 2.25 13.87
CA GLU A 124 1.08 0.95 14.06
C GLU A 124 0.80 0.72 15.54
N LYS A 125 -0.41 0.30 15.87
CA LYS A 125 -0.74 -0.39 17.13
C LYS A 125 -0.73 -1.90 16.85
N ILE A 126 0.02 -2.65 17.64
CA ILE A 126 0.16 -4.11 17.57
C ILE A 126 -0.36 -4.63 18.91
N ASP A 127 -1.47 -5.36 18.90
CA ASP A 127 -2.16 -5.77 20.13
C ASP A 127 -2.46 -4.56 21.06
N ASP A 128 -2.93 -4.81 22.29
CA ASP A 128 -3.48 -3.72 23.11
C ASP A 128 -2.44 -2.74 23.67
N ASP A 129 -1.21 -3.22 23.89
CA ASP A 129 -0.16 -2.48 24.60
C ASP A 129 1.01 -2.06 23.69
N ASP A 130 1.15 -2.63 22.49
CA ASP A 130 2.27 -2.32 21.61
C ASP A 130 1.95 -1.28 20.54
N PHE A 131 2.90 -0.38 20.32
CA PHE A 131 2.79 0.74 19.41
C PHE A 131 4.16 1.04 18.79
N SER A 132 4.17 1.42 17.52
CA SER A 132 5.39 1.83 16.84
C SER A 132 5.15 2.96 15.84
N ILE A 133 6.17 3.79 15.66
CA ILE A 133 6.24 4.80 14.60
C ILE A 133 7.35 4.36 13.65
N PHE A 134 7.08 4.39 12.36
CA PHE A 134 8.04 4.00 11.34
C PHE A 134 8.05 4.98 10.18
N LEU A 135 9.16 4.96 9.46
CA LEU A 135 9.35 5.67 8.21
C LEU A 135 9.59 4.67 7.08
N ASP A 136 8.95 4.90 5.94
CA ASP A 136 9.41 4.35 4.68
C ASP A 136 10.03 5.49 3.87
N VAL A 137 11.15 5.24 3.22
CA VAL A 137 11.75 6.17 2.26
C VAL A 137 12.04 5.42 0.98
N GLY A 138 11.88 6.07 -0.16
CA GLY A 138 12.17 5.42 -1.42
C GLY A 138 12.47 6.38 -2.55
N ALA A 139 13.16 5.85 -3.54
CA ALA A 139 13.56 6.52 -4.76
C ALA A 139 13.27 5.61 -5.95
N THR A 140 12.82 6.21 -7.05
CA THR A 140 12.62 5.53 -8.33
C THR A 140 13.13 6.42 -9.44
N GLY A 141 13.83 5.87 -10.42
CA GLY A 141 14.34 6.64 -11.55
C GLY A 141 14.66 5.77 -12.76
N ARG A 142 15.18 6.40 -13.80
CA ARG A 142 15.64 5.74 -15.03
C ARG A 142 17.16 5.86 -15.14
N PHE A 143 17.80 4.83 -15.70
CA PHE A 143 19.22 4.96 -16.07
C PHE A 143 19.34 5.79 -17.35
N SER A 144 20.28 6.74 -17.36
CA SER A 144 20.54 7.58 -18.53
C SER A 144 20.90 6.73 -19.75
N GLY A 145 20.22 6.93 -20.87
CA GLY A 145 20.49 6.24 -22.14
C GLY A 145 19.84 4.85 -22.29
N LEU A 146 19.04 4.40 -21.32
CA LEU A 146 18.29 3.14 -21.40
C LEU A 146 16.82 3.37 -20.99
N GLU A 147 15.96 3.70 -21.96
CA GLU A 147 14.55 4.10 -21.73
C GLU A 147 13.70 3.05 -20.98
N TYR A 148 14.10 1.78 -21.05
CA TYR A 148 13.37 0.65 -20.49
C TYR A 148 13.94 0.14 -19.16
N VAL A 149 15.07 0.67 -18.69
CA VAL A 149 15.72 0.21 -17.45
C VAL A 149 15.48 1.22 -16.34
N TYR A 150 14.77 0.77 -15.32
CA TYR A 150 14.41 1.55 -14.14
C TYR A 150 15.14 1.01 -12.92
N TYR A 151 15.45 1.88 -11.97
CA TYR A 151 15.82 1.48 -10.62
C TYR A 151 14.72 1.89 -9.64
N SER A 152 14.56 1.10 -8.59
CA SER A 152 13.64 1.34 -7.49
C SER A 152 14.32 0.87 -6.22
N VAL A 153 14.57 1.79 -5.29
CA VAL A 153 15.20 1.51 -4.00
C VAL A 153 14.27 2.03 -2.92
N ALA A 154 14.01 1.23 -1.91
CA ALA A 154 13.20 1.64 -0.77
C ALA A 154 13.76 1.05 0.53
N VAL A 155 13.76 1.86 1.59
CA VAL A 155 13.91 1.41 2.96
C VAL A 155 12.53 1.43 3.58
N ARG A 156 12.09 0.28 4.09
CA ARG A 156 10.75 0.11 4.63
C ARG A 156 10.78 -0.17 6.12
N LYS A 157 9.76 0.32 6.81
CA LYS A 157 9.52 0.15 8.25
C LYS A 157 10.77 0.49 9.07
N PHE A 158 11.47 1.57 8.72
CA PHE A 158 12.52 2.11 9.57
C PHE A 158 11.88 2.66 10.85
N ARG A 159 11.95 1.87 11.91
CA ARG A 159 11.26 2.12 13.17
C ARG A 159 11.99 3.22 13.94
N VAL A 160 11.33 4.37 14.10
CA VAL A 160 11.86 5.53 14.84
C VAL A 160 11.46 5.51 16.31
N TYR A 161 10.37 4.82 16.64
CA TYR A 161 9.89 4.62 18.01
C TYR A 161 9.14 3.30 18.11
N SER A 162 9.22 2.65 19.27
CA SER A 162 8.50 1.40 19.54
C SER A 162 8.35 1.17 21.02
N THR A 163 7.17 0.73 21.45
CA THR A 163 6.96 0.17 22.78
C THR A 163 7.16 -1.35 22.80
N LEU A 164 7.19 -2.01 21.63
CA LEU A 164 7.65 -3.40 21.56
C LEU A 164 9.04 -3.46 22.16
N SER A 165 9.14 -4.20 23.26
CA SER A 165 10.36 -4.43 23.99
C SER A 165 11.29 -5.31 23.16
N ASP A 166 12.07 -4.71 22.25
CA ASP A 166 13.19 -5.39 21.61
C ASP A 166 14.42 -4.50 21.66
N LEU A 167 15.06 -4.50 22.84
CA LEU A 167 16.51 -4.38 23.09
C LEU A 167 16.80 -4.75 24.57
N THR A 168 16.55 -6.01 24.93
CA THR A 168 17.34 -6.78 25.92
C THR A 168 17.54 -8.18 25.39
#